data_AF-A0A3R7X3D6-F1
#
_entry.id   AF-A0A3R7X3D6-F1
#
_cell.length_a   1.000
_cell.length_b   1.000
_cell.length_c   1.000
_cell.angle_alpha   90.00
_cell.angle_beta   90.00
_cell.angle_gamma   90.00
#
_symmetry.space_group_name_H-M   'P 1'
#
loop_
_entity.id
_entity.type
_entity.pdbx_description
1 polymer ?
#
loop_
_entity_poly.entity_id
_entity_poly.type
_entity_poly.pdbx_seq_one_letter_code
_entity_poly.pdbx_strand_id
1 'polypeptide(L)'
;MFGVLSVEKPAPAAVFFARIIGNALPPRHDPARTLINLRFILENEFQDPRVHKHWVLNRILNDTVERDIMQLLDQHSASYTRLPFLLEEYADAPFSLLDQDDHSDHLHSNVELDAWNQNLLLSSIYDQKNLYAMSVNHARNAMIALG
;
A
#
# COMPACT_ATOMS: atom_id res chain seq x y z
N MET A 1 36.83 4.05 49.29
CA MET A 1 35.39 3.85 48.99
C MET A 1 35.05 4.76 47.82
N PHE A 2 35.19 4.28 46.58
CA PHE A 2 34.81 5.04 45.37
C PHE A 2 33.46 4.51 44.89
N GLY A 3 32.44 5.36 44.96
CA GLY A 3 31.11 5.05 44.43
C GLY A 3 31.17 5.06 42.91
N VAL A 4 30.79 3.93 42.29
CA VAL A 4 30.56 3.86 40.85
C VAL A 4 29.27 4.62 40.58
N LEU A 5 29.37 5.74 39.85
CA LEU A 5 28.22 6.44 39.30
C LEU A 5 27.57 5.52 38.26
N SER A 6 26.44 4.91 38.62
CA SER A 6 25.58 4.23 37.67
C SER A 6 25.04 5.27 36.69
N VAL A 7 25.58 5.29 35.47
CA VAL A 7 24.98 6.05 34.37
C VAL A 7 23.68 5.34 34.03
N GLU A 8 22.54 5.95 34.38
CA GLU A 8 21.24 5.49 33.92
C GLU A 8 21.24 5.46 32.39
N LYS A 9 21.06 4.27 31.83
CA LYS A 9 20.92 4.09 30.39
C LYS A 9 19.62 4.81 29.98
N PRO A 10 19.65 5.78 29.04
CA PRO A 10 18.45 6.49 28.64
C PRO A 10 17.40 5.48 28.18
N ALA A 11 16.14 5.76 28.51
CA ALA A 11 15.02 4.94 28.07
C ALA A 11 15.08 4.81 26.54
N PRO A 12 15.01 3.59 25.98
CA PRO A 12 15.10 3.39 24.54
C PRO A 12 13.97 4.14 23.83
N ALA A 13 14.29 4.83 22.74
CA ALA A 13 13.32 5.56 21.94
C ALA A 13 12.22 4.62 21.42
N ALA A 14 10.98 5.10 21.43
CA ALA A 14 9.85 4.38 20.84
C ALA A 14 10.04 4.30 19.32
N VAL A 15 9.78 3.14 18.74
CA VAL A 15 9.85 2.89 17.29
C VAL A 15 8.44 2.76 16.77
N PHE A 16 8.08 3.53 15.74
CA PHE A 16 6.85 3.32 14.98
C PHE A 16 7.12 2.36 13.83
N PHE A 17 6.32 1.30 13.75
CA PHE A 17 6.48 0.25 12.76
C PHE A 17 5.17 0.01 12.03
N ALA A 18 5.04 0.68 10.89
CA ALA A 18 3.82 0.62 10.09
C ALA A 18 3.97 -0.27 8.85
N ARG A 19 2.84 -0.86 8.43
CA ARG A 19 2.73 -1.65 7.20
C ARG A 19 1.53 -1.20 6.37
N ILE A 20 1.69 -1.19 5.06
CA ILE A 20 0.61 -0.92 4.12
C ILE A 20 0.06 -2.24 3.57
N ILE A 21 -1.27 -2.36 3.53
CA ILE A 21 -1.99 -3.37 2.76
C ILE A 21 -2.71 -2.65 1.63
N GLY A 22 -2.42 -3.04 0.38
CA GLY A 22 -3.07 -2.49 -0.81
C GLY A 22 -3.83 -3.57 -1.60
N ASN A 23 -4.34 -3.18 -2.77
CA ASN A 23 -4.98 -4.10 -3.70
C ASN A 23 -4.04 -5.24 -4.13
N ALA A 24 -4.56 -6.46 -4.22
CA ALA A 24 -3.86 -7.53 -4.91
C ALA A 24 -3.76 -7.20 -6.41
N LEU A 25 -2.64 -7.59 -7.04
CA LEU A 25 -2.38 -7.37 -8.47
C LEU A 25 -2.31 -8.71 -9.21
N PRO A 26 -3.43 -9.28 -9.66
CA PRO A 26 -3.41 -10.47 -10.50
C PRO A 26 -2.65 -10.24 -11.81
N PRO A 27 -1.96 -11.26 -12.36
CA PRO A 27 -1.82 -12.62 -11.81
C PRO A 27 -0.72 -12.75 -10.76
N ARG A 28 0.02 -11.68 -10.44
CA ARG A 28 1.18 -11.72 -9.52
C ARG A 28 0.77 -12.04 -8.08
N HIS A 29 -0.42 -11.60 -7.68
CA HIS A 29 -0.92 -11.77 -6.32
C HIS A 29 -2.39 -12.25 -6.33
N ASP A 30 -2.61 -13.38 -5.66
CA ASP A 30 -3.94 -13.89 -5.35
C ASP A 30 -4.55 -13.08 -4.18
N PRO A 31 -5.76 -12.52 -4.32
CA PRO A 31 -6.46 -11.83 -3.23
C PRO A 31 -6.61 -12.66 -1.94
N ALA A 32 -6.81 -13.98 -2.03
CA ALA A 32 -6.91 -14.86 -0.87
C ALA A 32 -5.60 -14.90 -0.07
N ARG A 33 -4.46 -14.69 -0.74
CA ARG A 33 -3.14 -14.68 -0.11
C ARG A 33 -2.95 -13.51 0.85
N THR A 34 -3.64 -12.38 0.65
CA THR A 34 -3.54 -11.21 1.53
C THR A 34 -3.97 -11.56 2.96
N LEU A 35 -5.13 -12.21 3.13
CA LEU A 35 -5.64 -12.60 4.45
C LEU A 35 -4.77 -13.67 5.11
N ILE A 36 -4.27 -14.64 4.34
CA ILE A 36 -3.36 -15.68 4.85
C ILE A 36 -2.08 -15.05 5.39
N ASN A 37 -1.47 -14.15 4.63
CA ASN A 37 -0.24 -13.46 5.03
C ASN A 37 -0.48 -12.55 6.25
N LEU A 38 -1.59 -11.81 6.27
CA LEU A 38 -1.94 -10.94 7.39
C LEU A 38 -2.12 -11.76 8.67
N ARG A 39 -2.89 -12.85 8.62
CA ARG A 39 -3.10 -13.75 9.75
C ARG A 39 -1.78 -14.30 10.29
N PHE A 40 -0.94 -14.82 9.40
CA PHE A 40 0.37 -15.35 9.78
C PHE A 40 1.22 -14.30 10.50
N ILE A 41 1.26 -13.06 10.01
CA ILE A 41 2.00 -11.98 10.67
C ILE A 41 1.39 -11.71 12.05
N LEU A 42 0.08 -11.49 12.15
CA LEU A 42 -0.58 -11.17 13.42
C LEU A 42 -0.39 -12.26 14.49
N GLU A 43 -0.30 -13.53 14.08
CA GLU A 43 -0.12 -14.68 14.98
C GLU A 43 1.34 -14.90 15.41
N ASN A 44 2.32 -14.49 14.59
CA ASN A 44 3.73 -14.84 14.80
C ASN A 44 4.65 -13.64 15.02
N GLU A 45 4.13 -12.41 14.96
CA GLU A 45 4.96 -11.23 15.06
C GLU A 45 5.52 -11.03 16.47
N PHE A 46 6.80 -10.63 16.53
CA PHE A 46 7.52 -10.30 17.75
C PHE A 46 6.75 -9.31 18.63
N GLN A 47 6.91 -9.39 19.94
CA GLN A 47 6.31 -8.45 20.88
C GLN A 47 7.40 -7.67 21.59
N ASP A 48 7.40 -6.34 21.42
CA ASP A 48 8.33 -5.43 22.09
C ASP A 48 7.54 -4.19 22.52
N PRO A 49 7.48 -3.86 23.83
CA PRO A 49 6.70 -2.72 24.33
C PRO A 49 7.23 -1.36 23.83
N ARG A 50 8.42 -1.32 23.22
CA ARG A 50 9.01 -0.10 22.65
C ARG A 50 8.59 0.12 21.19
N VAL A 51 7.94 -0.87 20.57
CA VAL A 51 7.55 -0.82 19.16
C VAL A 51 6.04 -0.65 19.05
N HIS A 52 5.62 0.50 18.57
CA HIS A 52 4.22 0.78 18.23
C HIS A 52 3.96 0.33 16.80
N LYS A 53 3.04 -0.63 16.64
CA LYS A 53 2.72 -1.18 15.33
C LYS A 53 1.41 -0.63 14.81
N HIS A 54 1.35 -0.36 13.52
CA HIS A 54 0.14 0.17 12.87
C HIS A 54 -0.02 -0.35 11.45
N TRP A 55 -1.26 -0.55 11.02
CA TRP A 55 -1.58 -0.95 9.65
C TRP A 55 -2.25 0.18 8.88
N VAL A 56 -1.95 0.31 7.60
CA VAL A 56 -2.60 1.26 6.69
C VAL A 56 -3.26 0.46 5.59
N LEU A 57 -4.59 0.54 5.51
CA LEU A 57 -5.38 -0.06 4.44
C LEU A 57 -5.49 0.96 3.33
N ASN A 58 -4.78 0.72 2.23
CA ASN A 58 -4.61 1.68 1.15
C ASN A 58 -5.51 1.34 -0.04
N ARG A 59 -6.61 2.08 -0.15
CA ARG A 59 -7.53 2.11 -1.29
C ARG A 59 -7.96 0.73 -1.73
N ILE A 60 -8.30 -0.14 -0.79
CA ILE A 60 -8.77 -1.49 -1.08
C ILE A 60 -10.11 -1.37 -1.81
N LEU A 61 -10.17 -1.82 -3.06
CA LEU A 61 -11.31 -1.65 -3.95
C LEU A 61 -12.44 -2.64 -3.66
N ASN A 62 -12.10 -3.86 -3.26
CA ASN A 62 -13.08 -4.90 -2.99
C ASN A 62 -13.56 -4.79 -1.53
N ASP A 63 -14.80 -4.35 -1.35
CA ASP A 63 -15.41 -4.14 -0.02
C ASP A 63 -15.41 -5.39 0.86
N THR A 64 -15.57 -6.57 0.28
CA THR A 64 -15.53 -7.83 1.04
C THR A 64 -14.12 -8.08 1.58
N VAL A 65 -13.11 -7.91 0.73
CA VAL A 65 -11.70 -8.06 1.13
C VAL A 65 -11.32 -7.02 2.19
N GLU A 66 -11.73 -5.77 2.01
CA GLU A 66 -11.46 -4.72 3.00
C GLU A 66 -12.09 -5.07 4.36
N ARG A 67 -13.35 -5.50 4.37
CA ARG A 67 -14.07 -5.90 5.58
C ARG A 67 -13.42 -7.09 6.27
N ASP A 68 -13.03 -8.11 5.51
CA ASP A 68 -12.37 -9.30 6.06
C ASP A 68 -11.01 -8.94 6.70
N ILE A 69 -10.25 -8.01 6.08
CA ILE A 69 -9.00 -7.50 6.64
C ILE A 69 -9.26 -6.74 7.95
N MET A 70 -10.23 -5.83 7.96
CA MET A 70 -10.59 -5.07 9.16
C MET A 70 -11.02 -6.00 10.30
N GLN A 71 -11.89 -6.96 10.02
CA GLN A 71 -12.35 -7.94 10.99
C GLN A 71 -11.18 -8.74 11.59
N LEU A 72 -10.20 -9.14 10.77
CA LEU A 72 -9.02 -9.85 11.24
C LEU A 72 -8.12 -8.96 12.11
N LEU A 73 -7.95 -7.69 11.75
CA LEU A 73 -7.20 -6.72 12.57
C LEU A 73 -7.88 -6.48 13.92
N ASP A 74 -9.20 -6.29 13.92
CA ASP A 74 -10.01 -6.10 15.13
C ASP A 74 -9.91 -7.32 16.07
N GLN A 75 -9.99 -8.54 15.53
CA GLN A 75 -9.83 -9.79 16.28
C GLN A 75 -8.50 -9.88 17.03
N HIS A 76 -7.43 -9.31 16.48
CA HIS A 76 -6.11 -9.27 17.09
C HIS A 76 -5.83 -7.96 17.84
N SER A 77 -6.82 -7.08 17.99
CA SER A 77 -6.66 -5.74 18.58
C SER A 77 -5.52 -4.94 17.93
N ALA A 78 -5.29 -5.16 16.62
CA ALA A 78 -4.26 -4.48 15.86
C ALA A 78 -4.75 -3.10 15.40
N SER A 79 -3.95 -2.06 15.64
CA SER A 79 -4.28 -0.70 15.25
C SER A 79 -4.18 -0.49 13.74
N TYR A 80 -5.15 0.22 13.13
CA TYR A 80 -5.12 0.52 11.71
C TYR A 80 -5.80 1.84 11.32
N THR A 81 -5.42 2.37 10.15
CA THR A 81 -6.05 3.52 9.48
C THR A 81 -6.50 3.10 8.08
N ARG A 82 -7.68 3.58 7.68
CA ARG A 82 -8.21 3.37 6.32
C ARG A 82 -7.98 4.61 5.46
N LEU A 83 -7.48 4.37 4.25
CA LEU A 83 -7.46 5.32 3.15
C LEU A 83 -8.44 4.77 2.11
N PRO A 84 -9.69 5.25 2.06
CA PRO A 84 -10.73 4.61 1.24
C PRO A 84 -10.44 4.76 -0.25
N PHE A 85 -10.90 3.78 -1.05
CA PHE A 85 -10.97 3.94 -2.50
C PHE A 85 -12.21 4.77 -2.83
N LEU A 86 -12.02 5.99 -3.35
CA LEU A 86 -13.11 6.85 -3.79
C LEU A 86 -13.30 6.71 -5.30
N LEU A 87 -14.46 6.20 -5.72
CA LEU A 87 -14.75 5.93 -7.13
C LEU A 87 -14.78 7.21 -7.97
N GLU A 88 -15.25 8.31 -7.40
CA GLU A 88 -15.28 9.63 -8.02
C GLU A 88 -13.87 10.14 -8.36
N GLU A 89 -12.94 10.12 -7.40
CA GLU A 89 -11.54 10.51 -7.65
C GLU A 89 -10.87 9.59 -8.68
N TYR A 90 -11.18 8.29 -8.66
CA TYR A 90 -10.70 7.36 -9.68
C TYR A 90 -11.26 7.69 -11.06
N ALA A 91 -12.54 8.03 -11.16
CA ALA A 91 -13.20 8.39 -12.41
C ALA A 91 -12.61 9.68 -13.01
N ASP A 92 -12.32 10.66 -12.16
CA ASP A 92 -11.78 11.97 -12.54
C ASP A 92 -10.30 11.92 -13.01
N ALA A 93 -9.53 10.92 -12.57
CA ALA A 93 -8.16 10.73 -13.07
C ALA A 93 -8.17 10.54 -14.61
N PRO A 94 -7.44 11.34 -15.41
CA PRO A 94 -7.50 11.25 -16.86
C PRO A 94 -6.85 9.97 -17.40
N PHE A 95 -7.17 9.60 -18.63
CA PHE A 95 -6.35 8.65 -19.39
C PHE A 95 -5.16 9.39 -20.02
N SER A 96 -3.98 8.77 -20.04
CA SER A 96 -2.82 9.32 -20.74
C SER A 96 -2.97 9.04 -22.24
N LEU A 97 -3.38 10.04 -23.02
CA LEU A 97 -3.60 9.88 -24.46
C LEU A 97 -2.32 10.01 -25.29
N LEU A 98 -1.28 10.59 -24.70
CA LEU A 98 0.03 10.77 -25.30
C LEU A 98 1.04 10.00 -24.48
N ASP A 99 1.99 9.37 -25.16
CA ASP A 99 3.15 8.83 -24.49
C ASP A 99 3.95 9.97 -23.83
N GLN A 100 4.41 9.75 -22.60
CA GLN A 100 5.09 10.79 -21.83
C GLN A 100 6.55 10.98 -22.27
N ASP A 101 7.17 9.95 -22.87
CA ASP A 101 8.59 9.95 -23.22
C ASP A 101 8.85 10.56 -24.61
N ASP A 102 7.97 10.30 -25.59
CA ASP A 102 8.13 10.79 -26.96
C ASP A 102 6.99 11.68 -27.48
N HIS A 103 5.96 11.93 -26.66
CA HIS A 103 4.77 12.70 -26.99
C HIS A 103 3.97 12.16 -28.19
N SER A 104 4.19 10.91 -28.57
CA SER A 104 3.48 10.32 -29.68
C SER A 104 2.05 9.96 -29.31
N ASP A 105 1.16 10.11 -30.30
CA ASP A 105 -0.22 9.68 -30.22
C ASP A 105 -0.32 8.24 -30.71
N HIS A 106 -0.01 7.31 -29.81
CA HIS A 106 -0.11 5.87 -30.11
C HIS A 106 -1.56 5.42 -30.31
N LEU A 107 -2.53 6.13 -29.72
CA LEU A 107 -3.96 5.79 -29.83
C LEU A 107 -4.46 5.93 -31.26
N HIS A 108 -4.01 6.95 -31.98
CA HIS A 108 -4.36 7.18 -33.38
C HIS A 108 -3.26 6.71 -34.36
N SER A 109 -2.22 6.04 -33.87
CA SER A 109 -1.18 5.51 -34.74
C SER A 109 -1.68 4.29 -35.52
N ASN A 110 -1.36 4.22 -36.82
CA ASN A 110 -1.63 3.05 -37.66
C ASN A 110 -0.51 2.00 -37.58
N VAL A 111 0.29 2.02 -36.51
CA VAL A 111 1.41 1.10 -36.35
C VAL A 111 0.88 -0.23 -35.83
N GLU A 112 1.23 -1.31 -36.52
CA GLU A 112 0.92 -2.66 -36.05
C GLU A 112 1.82 -2.98 -34.84
N LEU A 113 1.22 -3.08 -33.65
CA LEU A 113 1.92 -3.41 -32.42
C LEU A 113 1.82 -4.90 -32.13
N ASP A 114 2.93 -5.52 -31.72
CA ASP A 114 2.90 -6.87 -31.17
C ASP A 114 2.22 -6.90 -29.79
N ALA A 115 1.99 -8.09 -29.25
CA ALA A 115 1.31 -8.26 -27.97
C ALA A 115 2.04 -7.56 -26.80
N TRP A 116 3.37 -7.47 -26.84
CA TRP A 116 4.15 -6.81 -25.79
C TRP A 116 3.92 -5.30 -25.80
N ASN A 117 4.05 -4.67 -26.97
CA ASN A 117 3.88 -3.23 -27.13
C ASN A 117 2.42 -2.81 -26.94
N GLN A 118 1.44 -3.66 -27.28
CA GLN A 118 0.04 -3.43 -26.92
C GLN A 118 -0.17 -3.36 -25.40
N ASN A 119 0.46 -4.25 -24.64
CA ASN A 119 0.36 -4.22 -23.17
C ASN A 119 1.06 -2.99 -22.59
N LEU A 120 2.19 -2.58 -23.14
CA LEU A 120 2.90 -1.37 -22.72
C LEU A 120 2.05 -0.12 -23.00
N LEU A 121 1.44 -0.03 -24.18
CA LEU A 121 0.52 1.05 -24.54
C LEU A 121 -0.69 1.11 -23.58
N LEU A 122 -1.33 -0.03 -23.31
CA LEU A 122 -2.44 -0.08 -22.34
C LEU A 122 -1.97 0.36 -20.95
N SER A 123 -0.79 -0.07 -20.51
CA SER A 123 -0.22 0.38 -19.24
C SER A 123 -0.02 1.89 -19.20
N SER A 124 0.48 2.50 -20.28
CA SER A 124 0.69 3.94 -20.42
C SER A 124 -0.64 4.71 -20.36
N ILE A 125 -1.65 4.27 -21.13
CA ILE A 125 -2.99 4.87 -21.16
C ILE A 125 -3.62 4.90 -19.76
N TYR A 126 -3.46 3.81 -19.00
CA TYR A 126 -4.01 3.66 -17.65
C TYR A 126 -3.09 4.16 -16.54
N ASP A 127 -1.96 4.81 -16.85
CA ASP A 127 -0.95 5.18 -15.85
C ASP A 127 -1.54 5.97 -14.67
N GLN A 128 -2.29 7.05 -14.94
CA GLN A 128 -2.89 7.87 -13.88
C GLN A 128 -3.94 7.10 -13.07
N LYS A 129 -4.71 6.22 -13.73
CA LYS A 129 -5.66 5.32 -13.06
C LYS A 129 -4.93 4.34 -12.13
N ASN A 130 -3.82 3.78 -12.59
CA ASN A 130 -2.98 2.85 -11.85
C ASN A 130 -2.28 3.53 -10.66
N LEU A 131 -1.77 4.74 -10.85
CA LEU A 131 -1.18 5.56 -9.78
C LEU A 131 -2.22 5.86 -8.69
N TYR A 132 -3.47 6.16 -9.07
CA TYR A 132 -4.55 6.31 -8.11
C TYR A 132 -4.85 4.99 -7.37
N ALA A 133 -5.02 3.88 -8.09
CA ALA A 133 -5.42 2.61 -7.48
C ALA A 133 -4.34 2.01 -6.57
N MET A 134 -3.06 2.20 -6.90
CA MET A 134 -1.94 1.70 -6.12
C MET A 134 -1.51 2.66 -5.01
N SER A 135 -1.48 3.97 -5.27
CA SER A 135 -1.26 5.07 -4.31
C SER A 135 -0.18 4.85 -3.22
N VAL A 136 0.94 4.21 -3.57
CA VAL A 136 1.97 3.80 -2.59
C VAL A 136 2.57 5.00 -1.86
N ASN A 137 2.85 6.10 -2.58
CA ASN A 137 3.42 7.31 -1.98
C ASN A 137 2.44 8.01 -1.05
N HIS A 138 1.15 8.04 -1.39
CA HIS A 138 0.12 8.59 -0.52
C HIS A 138 0.04 7.80 0.80
N ALA A 139 0.04 6.48 0.73
CA ALA A 139 0.04 5.62 1.91
C ALA A 139 1.32 5.79 2.76
N ARG A 140 2.49 5.97 2.12
CA ARG A 140 3.74 6.27 2.83
C ARG A 140 3.70 7.61 3.57
N ASN A 141 3.19 8.65 2.92
CA ASN A 141 3.03 9.96 3.55
C ASN A 141 2.05 9.89 4.73
N ALA A 142 0.97 9.10 4.60
CA ALA A 142 0.05 8.84 5.71
C ALA A 142 0.76 8.15 6.89
N MET A 143 1.63 7.16 6.64
CA MET A 143 2.41 6.53 7.71
C MET A 143 3.32 7.53 8.43
N ILE A 144 4.04 8.37 7.68
CA ILE A 144 4.93 9.40 8.26
C ILE A 144 4.14 10.38 9.14
N ALA A 145 2.93 10.74 8.73
CA ALA A 145 2.08 11.64 9.52
C ALA A 145 1.56 10.99 10.83
N LEU A 146 1.54 9.66 10.91
CA LEU A 146 1.10 8.91 12.10
C LEU A 146 2.22 8.70 13.13
N GLY A 147 3.49 8.68 12.72
CA GLY A 147 4.63 8.42 13.61
C GLY A 147 5.95 8.19 12.88
#